data_AF-A0A9C8KWI0-F1
#
_entry.id   AF-A0A9C8KWI0-F1
#
_cell.length_a   1.000
_cell.length_b   1.000
_cell.length_c   1.000
_cell.angle_alpha   90.00
_cell.angle_beta   90.00
_cell.angle_gamma   90.00
#
_symmetry.space_group_name_H-M   'P 1'
#
loop_
_entity.id
_entity.type
_entity.pdbx_description
1 polymer ?
#
loop_
_entity_poly.entity_id
_entity_poly.type
_entity_poly.pdbx_seq_one_letter_code
_entity_poly.pdbx_strand_id
1 'polypeptide(L)'
;MIDIEVSVLTPMEEIDSPQEVIVGRHGVYLEHGGHSGVLLPQVPVEQRWNREQYLQHLCLKAGLSPDCFDTPGYRLMVFEALVFGENEVGREDDAEQP
;
A
#
# COMPACT_ATOMS: atom_id res chain seq x y z
N MET A 1 -13.43 -22.10 12.46
CA MET A 1 -12.93 -21.89 11.09
C MET A 1 -11.93 -20.74 11.20
N ILE A 2 -10.71 -20.95 10.72
CA ILE A 2 -9.65 -19.93 10.75
C ILE A 2 -9.49 -19.49 9.30
N ASP A 3 -9.81 -18.23 9.01
CA ASP A 3 -9.47 -17.58 7.75
C ASP A 3 -7.96 -17.30 7.76
N ILE A 4 -7.25 -17.80 6.75
CA ILE A 4 -5.81 -17.56 6.58
C ILE A 4 -5.63 -16.72 5.32
N GLU A 5 -5.28 -15.45 5.50
CA GLU A 5 -4.91 -14.55 4.41
C GLU A 5 -3.38 -14.56 4.26
N VAL A 6 -2.88 -14.91 3.07
CA VAL A 6 -1.43 -14.89 2.76
C VAL A 6 -1.17 -13.70 1.84
N SER A 7 -0.46 -12.70 2.34
CA SER A 7 0.01 -11.56 1.55
C SER A 7 1.44 -11.82 1.06
N VAL A 8 1.64 -11.88 -0.27
CA VAL A 8 3.00 -11.86 -0.85
C VAL A 8 3.37 -10.40 -1.07
N LEU A 9 4.39 -9.94 -0.33
CA LEU A 9 4.91 -8.58 -0.41
C LEU A 9 6.09 -8.54 -1.38
N THR A 10 6.07 -7.60 -2.33
CA THR A 10 7.32 -7.21 -3.01
C THR A 10 8.27 -6.56 -2.00
N PRO A 11 9.60 -6.63 -2.22
CA PRO A 11 10.53 -5.87 -1.39
C PRO A 11 10.12 -4.38 -1.38
N MET A 12 10.24 -3.74 -0.23
CA MET A 12 9.97 -2.31 -0.11
C MET A 12 10.96 -1.53 -0.97
N GLU A 13 10.46 -0.63 -1.80
CA GLU A 13 11.26 0.26 -2.64
C GLU A 13 11.11 1.69 -2.12
N GLU A 14 12.24 2.36 -1.83
CA GLU A 14 12.24 3.78 -1.49
C GLU A 14 11.94 4.61 -2.74
N ILE A 15 11.06 5.61 -2.61
CA ILE A 15 10.69 6.52 -3.70
C ILE A 15 11.11 7.95 -3.35
N ASP A 16 11.59 8.67 -4.36
CA ASP A 16 12.08 10.05 -4.23
C ASP A 16 10.92 11.06 -4.20
N SER A 17 9.76 10.67 -4.74
CA SER A 17 8.65 11.56 -5.01
C SER A 17 7.31 10.94 -4.60
N PRO A 18 6.49 11.62 -3.77
CA PRO A 18 5.16 11.13 -3.40
C PRO A 18 4.23 10.95 -4.61
N GLN A 19 4.55 11.57 -5.74
CA GLN A 19 3.84 11.41 -7.01
C GLN A 19 4.05 10.02 -7.64
N GLU A 20 5.02 9.23 -7.20
CA GLU A 20 5.26 7.86 -7.68
C GLU A 20 4.27 6.85 -7.06
N VAL A 21 3.52 7.24 -6.03
CA VAL A 21 2.50 6.39 -5.40
C VAL A 21 1.31 6.17 -6.34
N ILE A 22 1.01 4.90 -6.63
CA ILE A 22 -0.15 4.48 -7.42
C ILE A 22 -1.25 3.98 -6.48
N VAL A 23 -2.35 4.73 -6.38
CA VAL A 23 -3.51 4.38 -5.55
C VAL A 23 -4.12 3.06 -6.00
N GLY A 24 -4.41 2.18 -5.04
CA GLY A 24 -4.99 0.86 -5.30
C GLY A 24 -3.98 -0.20 -5.73
N ARG A 25 -2.70 0.17 -5.89
CA ARG A 25 -1.61 -0.74 -6.23
C ARG A 25 -0.52 -0.75 -5.17
N HIS A 26 -0.03 0.43 -4.80
CA HIS A 26 1.06 0.57 -3.84
C HIS A 26 0.51 0.68 -2.41
N GLY A 27 0.97 -0.20 -1.53
CA GLY A 27 1.05 0.06 -0.11
C GLY A 27 2.17 1.06 0.15
N VAL A 28 2.00 1.88 1.20
CA VAL A 28 2.92 2.97 1.53
C VAL A 28 3.39 2.83 2.96
N TYR A 29 4.69 3.03 3.16
CA TYR A 29 5.34 3.08 4.45
C TYR A 29 6.12 4.40 4.56
N LEU A 30 5.95 5.10 5.67
CA LEU A 30 6.60 6.36 5.96
C LEU A 30 7.40 6.24 7.25
N GLU A 31 8.62 6.77 7.23
CA GLU A 31 9.44 7.00 8.42
C GLU A 31 9.89 8.47 8.46
N HIS A 32 9.72 9.15 9.59
CA HIS A 32 10.25 10.49 9.79
C HIS A 32 10.53 10.75 11.28
N GLY A 33 11.81 10.98 11.62
CA GLY A 33 12.20 11.44 12.97
C GLY A 33 11.77 10.52 14.12
N GLY A 34 11.82 9.20 13.92
CA GLY A 34 11.41 8.19 14.91
C GLY A 34 9.92 7.85 14.90
N HIS A 35 9.12 8.52 14.08
CA HIS A 35 7.73 8.16 13.81
C HIS A 35 7.64 7.31 12.54
N SER A 36 6.71 6.36 12.53
CA SER A 36 6.44 5.56 11.34
C SER A 36 4.96 5.24 11.16
N GLY A 37 4.54 5.09 9.91
CA GLY A 37 3.18 4.75 9.54
C GLY A 37 3.17 3.84 8.33
N VAL A 38 2.15 2.98 8.25
CA VAL A 38 1.95 2.07 7.12
C VAL A 38 0.47 2.02 6.74
N LEU A 39 0.19 2.09 5.44
CA LEU A 39 -1.13 1.84 4.89
C LEU A 39 -1.04 0.83 3.75
N LEU A 40 -2.02 -0.08 3.72
CA LEU A 40 -2.12 -1.11 2.70
C LEU A 40 -2.75 -0.57 1.41
N PRO A 41 -2.50 -1.19 0.24
CA PRO A 41 -2.95 -0.70 -1.06
C PRO A 41 -4.47 -0.62 -1.21
N GLN A 42 -5.24 -1.44 -0.49
CA GLN A 42 -6.71 -1.46 -0.56
C GLN A 42 -7.38 -0.30 0.19
N VAL A 43 -6.76 0.20 1.26
CA VAL A 43 -7.31 1.28 2.11
C VAL A 43 -7.77 2.51 1.32
N PRO A 44 -6.95 3.10 0.42
CA PRO A 44 -7.38 4.29 -0.30
C PRO A 44 -8.51 4.00 -1.29
N VAL A 45 -8.65 2.77 -1.79
CA VAL A 45 -9.75 2.38 -2.69
C VAL A 45 -11.06 2.27 -1.91
N GLU A 46 -11.04 1.59 -0.77
CA GLU A 46 -12.21 1.42 0.11
C GLU A 46 -12.73 2.76 0.63
N GLN A 47 -11.81 3.67 0.98
CA GLN A 47 -12.13 4.99 1.51
C GLN A 47 -12.36 6.04 0.41
N ARG A 48 -12.19 5.68 -0.87
CA ARG A 48 -12.25 6.59 -2.03
C ARG A 48 -11.31 7.80 -1.90
N TRP A 49 -10.13 7.57 -1.36
CA TRP A 49 -9.09 8.58 -1.24
C TRP A 49 -8.31 8.72 -2.54
N ASN A 50 -8.02 9.97 -2.91
CA ASN A 50 -6.98 10.24 -3.89
C ASN A 50 -5.59 10.09 -3.26
N ARG A 51 -4.54 10.19 -4.08
CA ARG A 51 -3.14 10.03 -3.63
C ARG A 51 -2.74 11.01 -2.52
N GLU A 52 -3.18 12.26 -2.61
CA GLU A 52 -2.86 13.28 -1.60
C GLU A 52 -3.51 12.94 -0.26
N GLN A 53 -4.79 12.60 -0.27
CA GLN A 53 -5.52 12.15 0.92
C GLN A 53 -4.88 10.89 1.50
N TYR A 54 -4.47 9.95 0.66
CA TYR A 54 -3.82 8.72 1.09
C TYR A 54 -2.53 9.00 1.87
N LEU A 55 -1.69 9.91 1.38
CA LEU A 55 -0.44 10.31 2.01
C LEU A 55 -0.66 11.17 3.25
N GLN A 56 -1.66 12.06 3.25
CA GLN A 56 -2.02 12.83 4.45
C GLN A 56 -2.47 11.90 5.58
N HIS A 57 -3.30 10.90 5.26
CA HIS A 57 -3.72 9.89 6.24
C HIS A 57 -2.56 9.00 6.69
N LEU A 58 -1.57 8.74 5.84
CA LEU A 58 -0.33 8.06 6.23
C LEU A 58 0.46 8.88 7.26
N CYS A 59 0.63 10.18 7.03
CA CYS A 59 1.27 11.08 7.98
C CYS A 59 0.55 11.09 9.33
N LEU A 60 -0.79 11.22 9.31
CA LEU A 60 -1.60 11.19 10.53
C LEU A 60 -1.47 9.87 11.28
N LYS A 61 -1.39 8.74 10.55
CA LYS A 61 -1.19 7.41 11.14
C LYS A 61 0.20 7.26 11.75
N ALA A 62 1.21 7.94 11.21
CA ALA A 62 2.53 8.05 11.81
C ALA A 62 2.58 8.99 13.02
N GLY A 63 1.50 9.71 13.34
CA GLY A 63 1.47 10.71 14.41
C GLY A 63 2.12 12.04 14.01
N LEU A 64 2.20 12.32 12.70
CA LEU A 64 2.79 13.53 12.13
C LEU A 64 1.71 14.46 11.58
N SER A 65 2.09 15.70 11.26
CA SER A 65 1.24 16.64 10.53
C SER A 65 0.87 16.09 9.15
N PRO A 66 -0.33 16.39 8.59
CA PRO A 66 -0.78 15.82 7.31
C PRO A 66 0.16 16.14 6.13
N ASP A 67 0.91 17.22 6.18
CA ASP A 67 1.89 17.62 5.15
C ASP A 67 3.33 17.13 5.46
N CYS A 68 3.49 16.04 6.22
CA CYS A 68 4.82 15.56 6.63
C CYS A 68 5.72 15.11 5.47
N PHE A 69 5.14 14.82 4.30
CA PHE A 69 5.87 14.49 3.07
C PHE A 69 6.36 15.74 2.32
N ASP A 70 6.05 16.95 2.79
CA ASP A 70 6.59 18.22 2.28
C ASP A 70 7.82 18.68 3.09
N THR A 71 8.01 18.14 4.30
CA THR A 71 9.15 18.48 5.16
C THR A 71 10.37 17.61 4.87
N PRO A 72 11.61 18.15 4.82
CA PRO A 72 12.79 17.34 4.56
C PRO A 72 13.06 16.34 5.69
N GLY A 73 13.51 15.14 5.32
CA GLY A 73 13.92 14.10 6.28
C GLY A 73 12.93 12.96 6.49
N TYR A 74 11.86 12.88 5.69
CA TYR A 74 11.07 11.64 5.58
C TYR A 74 11.77 10.63 4.67
N ARG A 75 11.44 9.36 4.88
CA ARG A 75 11.62 8.28 3.92
C ARG A 75 10.26 7.72 3.58
N LEU A 76 9.95 7.69 2.29
CA LEU A 76 8.72 7.11 1.77
C LEU A 76 9.09 5.87 0.98
N MET A 77 8.50 4.75 1.35
CA MET A 77 8.68 3.47 0.69
C MET A 77 7.34 2.98 0.17
N VAL A 78 7.38 2.29 -0.96
CA VAL A 78 6.23 1.60 -1.54
C VAL A 78 6.46 0.11 -1.56
N PHE A 79 5.38 -0.65 -1.50
CA PHE A 79 5.38 -2.09 -1.71
C PHE A 79 4.08 -2.50 -2.38
N GLU A 80 4.08 -3.64 -3.06
CA GLU A 80 2.86 -4.25 -3.57
C GLU A 80 2.50 -5.42 -2.65
N ALA A 81 1.23 -5.52 -2.30
CA ALA A 81 0.70 -6.67 -1.58
C ALA A 81 -0.30 -7.38 -2.50
N LEU A 82 0.03 -8.60 -2.92
CA LEU A 82 -0.97 -9.50 -3.50
C LEU A 82 -1.78 -10.07 -2.34
N VAL A 83 -2.98 -9.57 -2.15
CA VAL A 83 -3.91 -10.05 -1.13
C VAL A 83 -4.68 -11.24 -1.73
N PHE A 84 -4.27 -12.47 -1.39
CA PHE A 84 -5.02 -13.67 -1.74
C PHE A 84 -6.08 -13.94 -0.67
N GLY A 85 -7.33 -13.62 -0.97
CA GLY A 85 -8.48 -14.10 -0.20
C GLY A 85 -8.97 -15.44 -0.75
N GLU A 86 -9.45 -16.33 0.12
CA GLU A 86 -9.84 -17.73 -0.20
C GLU A 86 -11.05 -17.87 -1.18
N ASN A 87 -11.47 -16.79 -1.87
CA ASN A 87 -12.63 -16.77 -2.76
C ASN A 87 -12.32 -16.64 -4.27
N GLU A 88 -11.05 -16.69 -4.70
CA GLU A 88 -10.70 -16.53 -6.14
C GLU A 88 -9.84 -17.66 -6.72
N VAL A 89 -9.90 -18.87 -6.18
CA VAL A 89 -9.22 -20.02 -6.80
C VAL A 89 -10.07 -20.60 -7.95
N GLY A 90 -9.71 -20.22 -9.18
CA GLY A 90 -9.74 -21.10 -10.36
C GLY A 90 -11.02 -21.09 -11.20
N ARG A 91 -11.07 -20.25 -12.24
CA ARG A 91 -11.64 -20.70 -13.53
C ARG A 91 -10.51 -21.41 -14.27
N GLU A 92 -10.63 -22.73 -14.36
CA GLU A 92 -9.81 -23.59 -15.19
C GLU A 92 -10.04 -23.21 -16.67
N ASP A 93 -9.01 -22.70 -17.34
CA ASP A 93 -8.96 -22.63 -18.81
C ASP A 93 -8.72 -24.04 -19.33
N ASP A 94 -9.81 -24.78 -19.52
CA ASP A 94 -9.86 -25.97 -20.34
C ASP A 94 -9.83 -25.54 -21.82
N ALA A 95 -8.64 -25.48 -22.40
CA ALA A 95 -8.43 -25.40 -23.84
C ALA A 95 -7.48 -26.52 -24.27
N GLU A 96 -8.08 -27.69 -24.38
CA GLU A 96 -7.59 -28.86 -25.11
C GLU A 96 -7.00 -28.49 -26.48
N GLN A 97 -5.81 -29.04 -26.76
CA GLN A 97 -5.35 -29.47 -28.09
C GLN A 97 -4.09 -30.34 -27.91
N PRO A 98 -3.83 -31.36 -28.76
CA PRO A 98 -4.53 -31.75 -29.99
C PRO A 98 -5.31 -33.07 -29.92
#